data_AF-A0AAN8CHT3-F1
#
_entry.id   AF-A0AAN8CHT3-F1
#
_cell.length_a   1.000
_cell.length_b   1.000
_cell.length_c   1.000
_cell.angle_alpha   90.00
_cell.angle_beta   90.00
_cell.angle_gamma   90.00
#
_symmetry.space_group_name_H-M   'P 1'
#
loop_
_entity.id
_entity.type
_entity.pdbx_description
1 polymer ?
#
loop_
_entity_poly.entity_id
_entity_poly.type
_entity_poly.pdbx_seq_one_letter_code
_entity_poly.pdbx_strand_id
1 'polypeptide(L)'
;MKHVEERFGKEASKEVLLMCIGITSGVGRLIFGRAADYVNGVNKVYLQVASFFVIGLMSMMIPLCNIFGGLIAVCLLMGLFDGCFICIMAPIAFELVGDEDVSQAIGFLLGLMSVPMTVGPPIAGNRNTLKRC
;
A
#
# COMPACT_ATOMS: atom_id res chain seq x y z
N MET A 1 -25.31 -12.20 10.91
CA MET A 1 -24.57 -13.14 10.04
C MET A 1 -25.52 -13.95 9.16
N LYS A 2 -26.23 -13.30 8.22
CA LYS A 2 -27.13 -13.95 7.25
C LYS A 2 -27.42 -13.10 5.99
N HIS A 3 -26.69 -12.00 5.79
CA HIS A 3 -26.86 -11.05 4.68
C HIS A 3 -25.54 -10.69 3.98
N VAL A 4 -24.45 -11.38 4.35
CA VAL A 4 -23.11 -11.27 3.74
C VAL A 4 -22.87 -12.44 2.77
N GLU A 5 -23.80 -13.40 2.73
CA GLU A 5 -23.68 -14.71 2.09
C GLU A 5 -24.34 -14.78 0.71
N GLU A 6 -25.12 -13.77 0.32
CA GLU A 6 -25.66 -13.63 -1.04
C GLU A 6 -24.82 -12.64 -1.85
N ARG A 7 -24.19 -13.11 -2.93
CA ARG A 7 -23.65 -12.31 -4.06
C ARG A 7 -22.19 -11.81 -3.99
N PHE A 8 -21.33 -12.36 -3.13
CA PHE A 8 -19.89 -12.33 -3.41
C PHE A 8 -19.58 -13.27 -4.59
N GLY A 9 -19.50 -12.72 -5.80
CA GLY A 9 -18.72 -13.33 -6.88
C GLY A 9 -17.26 -13.34 -6.42
N LYS A 10 -16.82 -14.45 -5.83
CA LYS A 10 -15.53 -14.59 -5.12
C LYS A 10 -14.30 -14.18 -5.94
N GLU A 11 -14.41 -14.13 -7.27
CA GLU A 11 -13.37 -13.66 -8.18
C GLU A 11 -13.63 -12.22 -8.63
N ALA A 12 -14.82 -11.93 -9.17
CA ALA A 12 -15.16 -10.59 -9.71
C ALA A 12 -14.94 -9.44 -8.71
N SER A 13 -15.29 -9.59 -7.42
CA SER A 13 -15.07 -8.52 -6.45
C SER A 13 -13.59 -8.34 -6.11
N LYS A 14 -12.80 -9.42 -6.07
CA LYS A 14 -11.36 -9.34 -5.82
C LYS A 14 -10.65 -8.70 -7.01
N GLU A 15 -11.03 -9.09 -8.22
CA GLU A 15 -10.52 -8.49 -9.45
C GLU A 15 -10.85 -6.99 -9.51
N VAL A 16 -12.08 -6.59 -9.19
CA VAL A 16 -12.47 -5.17 -9.12
C VAL A 16 -11.68 -4.42 -8.04
N LEU A 17 -11.48 -5.01 -6.86
CA LEU A 17 -10.66 -4.41 -5.80
C LEU A 17 -9.19 -4.27 -6.23
N LEU A 18 -8.62 -5.30 -6.85
CA LEU A 18 -7.25 -5.29 -7.36
C LEU A 18 -7.08 -4.26 -8.48
N MET A 19 -8.05 -4.16 -9.40
CA MET A 19 -8.09 -3.13 -10.43
C MET A 19 -8.20 -1.73 -9.83
N CYS A 20 -9.09 -1.52 -8.85
CA CYS A 20 -9.22 -0.25 -8.14
C CYS A 20 -7.92 0.16 -7.44
N ILE A 21 -7.27 -0.78 -6.74
CA ILE A 21 -5.97 -0.57 -6.10
C ILE A 21 -4.91 -0.22 -7.14
N GLY A 22 -4.87 -0.95 -8.27
CA GLY A 22 -3.94 -0.68 -9.36
C GLY A 22 -4.12 0.71 -9.98
N ILE A 23 -5.36 1.10 -10.29
CA ILE A 23 -5.69 2.41 -10.86
C ILE A 23 -5.34 3.53 -9.86
N THR A 24 -5.80 3.43 -8.61
CA THR A 24 -5.50 4.42 -7.58
C THR A 24 -4.01 4.52 -7.25
N SER A 25 -3.29 3.40 -7.23
CA SER A 25 -1.84 3.40 -7.08
C SER A 25 -1.16 4.10 -8.26
N GLY A 26 -1.62 3.86 -9.48
CA GLY A 26 -1.17 4.58 -10.68
C GLY A 26 -1.42 6.08 -10.59
N VAL A 27 -2.63 6.49 -10.19
CA VAL A 27 -3.00 7.90 -9.97
C VAL A 27 -2.15 8.53 -8.87
N GLY A 28 -1.92 7.82 -7.76
CA GLY A 28 -1.06 8.26 -6.66
C GLY A 28 0.36 8.55 -7.14
N ARG A 29 0.94 7.66 -7.94
CA ARG A 29 2.26 7.88 -8.56
C ARG A 29 2.28 9.09 -9.49
N LEU A 30 1.21 9.34 -10.24
CA LEU A 30 1.12 10.44 -11.20
C LEU A 30 1.01 11.81 -10.50
N ILE A 31 0.18 11.89 -9.46
CA ILE A 31 -0.02 13.11 -8.66
C ILE A 31 1.24 13.40 -7.84
N PHE A 32 1.76 12.42 -7.11
CA PHE A 32 2.93 12.62 -6.26
C PHE A 32 4.24 12.69 -7.02
N GLY A 33 4.34 12.09 -8.21
CA GLY A 33 5.47 12.32 -9.11
C GLY A 33 5.59 13.78 -9.50
N ARG A 34 4.46 14.45 -9.77
CA ARG A 34 4.43 15.91 -9.99
C ARG A 34 4.63 16.72 -8.71
N ALA A 35 4.10 16.26 -7.57
CA ALA A 35 4.33 16.92 -6.30
C ALA A 35 5.79 16.84 -5.84
N ALA A 36 6.48 15.72 -6.11
CA ALA A 36 7.89 15.53 -5.78
C ALA A 36 8.83 16.48 -6.53
N ASP A 37 8.41 16.94 -7.71
CA ASP A 37 9.09 17.97 -8.50
C ASP A 37 8.95 19.37 -7.86
N TYR A 38 7.79 19.65 -7.24
CA TYR A 38 7.49 20.92 -6.58
C TYR A 38 7.95 20.99 -5.11
N VAL A 39 8.01 19.85 -4.42
CA VAL A 39 8.36 19.77 -3.00
C VAL A 39 9.87 19.58 -2.87
N ASN A 40 10.60 20.67 -2.66
CA ASN A 40 12.04 20.62 -2.36
C ASN A 40 12.32 20.44 -0.85
N GLY A 41 13.24 19.53 -0.52
CA GLY A 41 13.89 19.42 0.79
C GLY A 41 13.30 18.45 1.83
N VAL A 42 13.67 18.70 3.10
CA VAL A 42 13.51 17.86 4.31
C VAL A 42 12.06 17.46 4.63
N ASN A 43 11.08 18.15 4.03
CA ASN A 43 9.66 17.88 4.21
C ASN A 43 9.20 16.53 3.59
N LYS A 44 9.99 15.96 2.66
CA LYS A 44 9.67 14.65 2.04
C LYS A 44 9.62 13.52 3.08
N VAL A 45 10.54 13.52 4.04
CA VAL A 45 10.60 12.50 5.10
C VAL A 45 9.39 12.61 6.03
N TYR A 46 8.96 13.82 6.38
CA TYR A 46 7.73 14.03 7.16
C TYR A 46 6.48 13.56 6.42
N LEU A 47 6.42 13.81 5.10
CA LEU A 47 5.32 13.33 4.25
C LEU A 47 5.24 11.80 4.20
N GLN A 48 6.41 11.14 4.19
CA GLN A 48 6.53 9.69 4.22
C GLN A 48 6.03 9.11 5.54
N VAL A 49 6.47 9.67 6.67
CA VAL A 49 6.05 9.24 8.01
C VAL A 49 4.56 9.49 8.23
N ALA A 50 4.04 10.64 7.78
CA ALA A 50 2.60 10.94 7.84
C ALA A 50 1.79 9.92 7.03
N SER A 51 2.27 9.54 5.84
CA SER A 51 1.63 8.51 5.00
C SER A 51 1.59 7.14 5.70
N PHE A 52 2.69 6.71 6.33
CA PHE A 52 2.71 5.46 7.10
C PHE A 52 1.74 5.49 8.28
N PHE A 53 1.63 6.61 8.97
CA PHE A 53 0.71 6.76 10.07
C PHE A 53 -0.74 6.60 9.61
N VAL A 54 -1.10 7.22 8.48
CA VAL A 54 -2.44 7.10 7.89
C VAL A 54 -2.69 5.66 7.40
N ILE A 55 -1.76 5.03 6.69
CA ILE A 55 -1.90 3.64 6.23
C ILE A 55 -2.10 2.70 7.44
N GLY A 56 -1.30 2.86 8.50
CA GLY A 56 -1.39 2.07 9.72
C GLY A 56 -2.74 2.25 10.43
N LEU A 57 -3.21 3.51 10.55
CA LEU A 57 -4.49 3.82 11.17
C LEU A 57 -5.66 3.26 10.36
N MET A 58 -5.64 3.42 9.03
CA MET A 58 -6.65 2.86 8.14
C MET A 58 -6.65 1.33 8.22
N SER A 59 -5.47 0.70 8.29
CA SER A 59 -5.34 -0.76 8.41
C SER A 59 -5.92 -1.30 9.72
N MET A 60 -5.76 -0.58 10.84
CA MET A 60 -6.44 -0.93 12.10
C MET A 60 -7.96 -0.77 12.04
N MET A 61 -8.48 0.09 11.16
CA MET A 61 -9.93 0.29 10.96
C MET A 61 -10.56 -0.75 10.00
N ILE A 62 -9.77 -1.39 9.13
CA ILE A 62 -10.23 -2.48 8.24
C ILE A 62 -10.99 -3.59 8.99
N PRO A 63 -10.47 -4.19 10.09
CA PRO A 63 -11.17 -5.27 10.77
C PRO A 63 -12.46 -4.84 11.47
N LEU A 64 -12.69 -3.54 11.71
CA LEU A 64 -13.90 -3.03 12.33
C LEU A 64 -15.02 -2.72 11.32
N CYS A 65 -14.68 -2.44 10.07
CA CYS A 65 -15.65 -2.06 9.03
C CYS A 65 -16.27 -3.29 8.35
N ASN A 66 -17.53 -3.61 8.68
CA ASN A 66 -18.30 -4.70 8.08
C ASN A 66 -19.14 -4.29 6.84
N ILE A 67 -18.90 -3.12 6.26
CA ILE A 67 -19.70 -2.54 5.17
C ILE A 67 -18.92 -2.57 3.85
N PHE A 68 -19.54 -3.08 2.78
CA PHE A 68 -18.96 -3.20 1.43
C PHE A 68 -18.40 -1.87 0.88
N GLY A 69 -19.15 -0.78 1.03
CA GLY A 69 -18.69 0.55 0.63
C GLY A 69 -17.46 1.02 1.41
N GLY A 70 -17.38 0.67 2.70
CA GLY A 70 -16.20 0.95 3.53
C GLY A 70 -14.98 0.18 3.06
N LEU A 71 -15.14 -1.08 2.64
CA LEU A 71 -14.04 -1.89 2.13
C LEU A 71 -13.43 -1.31 0.84
N ILE A 72 -14.28 -0.89 -0.11
CA ILE A 72 -13.83 -0.25 -1.36
C ILE A 72 -13.13 1.07 -1.07
N ALA A 73 -13.71 1.91 -0.21
CA ALA A 73 -13.11 3.19 0.18
C ALA A 73 -11.73 3.00 0.83
N VAL A 74 -11.59 2.02 1.72
CA VAL A 74 -10.30 1.72 2.34
C VAL A 74 -9.30 1.15 1.33
N CYS A 75 -9.71 0.29 0.40
CA CYS A 75 -8.81 -0.20 -0.66
C CYS A 75 -8.34 0.90 -1.60
N LEU A 76 -9.21 1.84 -1.97
CA LEU A 76 -8.83 3.01 -2.78
C LEU A 76 -7.82 3.90 -2.05
N LEU A 77 -8.06 4.18 -0.76
CA LEU A 77 -7.13 4.96 0.06
C LEU A 77 -5.80 4.22 0.25
N MET A 78 -5.86 2.93 0.56
CA MET A 78 -4.67 2.09 0.75
C MET A 78 -3.82 2.06 -0.52
N GLY A 79 -4.43 1.86 -1.70
CA GLY A 79 -3.73 1.87 -2.98
C GLY A 79 -3.14 3.23 -3.35
N LEU A 80 -3.88 4.32 -3.07
CA LEU A 80 -3.40 5.68 -3.27
C LEU A 80 -2.15 5.96 -2.41
N PHE A 81 -2.23 5.75 -1.09
CA PHE A 81 -1.13 6.04 -0.18
C PHE A 81 0.08 5.12 -0.40
N ASP A 82 -0.11 3.85 -0.77
CA ASP A 82 0.97 2.92 -1.14
C ASP A 82 1.73 3.40 -2.39
N GLY A 83 1.01 3.87 -3.42
CA GLY A 83 1.60 4.45 -4.62
C GLY A 83 2.44 5.70 -4.33
N CYS A 84 1.95 6.57 -3.44
CA CYS A 84 2.66 7.78 -3.01
C CYS A 84 3.94 7.44 -2.23
N PHE A 85 3.86 6.48 -1.31
CA PHE A 85 4.99 6.02 -0.50
C PHE A 85 6.18 5.59 -1.38
N ILE A 86 5.91 4.76 -2.39
CA ILE A 86 6.93 4.28 -3.34
C ILE A 86 7.55 5.43 -4.13
N CYS A 87 6.73 6.41 -4.57
CA CYS A 87 7.22 7.57 -5.31
C CYS A 87 8.11 8.50 -4.49
N ILE A 88 7.84 8.67 -3.19
CA ILE A 88 8.63 9.54 -2.30
C ILE A 88 9.89 8.79 -1.81
N MET A 89 9.85 7.46 -1.74
CA MET A 89 10.98 6.64 -1.32
C MET A 89 12.24 6.85 -2.18
N ALA A 90 12.09 6.95 -3.51
CA ALA A 90 13.20 7.19 -4.44
C ALA A 90 13.92 8.55 -4.21
N PRO A 91 13.23 9.71 -4.18
CA PRO A 91 13.88 10.99 -3.90
C PRO A 91 14.40 11.11 -2.46
N ILE A 92 13.79 10.44 -1.47
CA ILE A 92 14.36 10.37 -0.11
C ILE A 92 15.71 9.65 -0.12
N ALA A 93 15.79 8.51 -0.83
CA ALA A 93 17.05 7.76 -0.95
C ALA A 93 18.13 8.59 -1.63
N PHE A 94 17.78 9.34 -2.69
CA PHE A 94 18.70 10.23 -3.40
C PHE A 94 19.24 11.35 -2.48
N GLU A 95 18.38 11.98 -1.68
CA GLU A 95 18.79 13.05 -0.74
C GLU A 95 19.63 12.53 0.44
N LEU A 96 19.42 11.29 0.88
CA LEU A 96 20.13 10.70 2.02
C LEU A 96 21.50 10.13 1.66
N VAL A 97 21.61 9.48 0.50
CA VAL A 97 22.81 8.72 0.09
C VAL A 97 23.66 9.50 -0.92
N GLY A 98 23.06 10.46 -1.63
CA GLY A 98 23.71 11.16 -2.73
C GLY A 98 23.68 10.35 -4.04
N ASP A 99 24.19 10.98 -5.09
CA ASP A 99 24.17 10.46 -6.47
C ASP A 99 24.94 9.14 -6.65
N GLU A 100 26.08 8.97 -5.97
CA GLU A 100 27.00 7.86 -6.22
C GLU A 100 26.41 6.48 -5.86
N ASP A 101 25.66 6.38 -4.76
CA ASP A 101 25.21 5.10 -4.20
C ASP A 101 23.68 4.91 -4.16
N VAL A 102 22.91 5.85 -4.73
CA VAL A 102 21.43 5.84 -4.65
C VAL A 102 20.80 4.55 -5.19
N SER A 103 21.30 4.03 -6.31
CA SER A 103 20.74 2.84 -6.97
C SER A 103 20.93 1.58 -6.11
N GLN A 104 22.08 1.47 -5.45
CA GLN A 104 22.39 0.36 -4.53
C GLN A 104 21.53 0.47 -3.26
N ALA A 105 21.36 1.67 -2.72
CA ALA A 105 20.53 1.91 -1.54
C ALA A 105 19.04 1.58 -1.80
N ILE A 106 18.48 2.03 -2.92
CA ILE A 106 17.10 1.69 -3.32
C ILE A 106 16.95 0.18 -3.50
N GLY A 107 17.92 -0.47 -4.15
CA GLY A 107 17.94 -1.93 -4.31
C GLY A 107 17.93 -2.68 -2.98
N PHE A 108 18.74 -2.24 -2.00
CA PHE A 108 18.78 -2.84 -0.67
C PHE A 108 17.47 -2.65 0.09
N LEU A 109 16.87 -1.46 0.02
CA LEU A 109 15.59 -1.16 0.65
C LEU A 109 14.43 -1.99 0.06
N LEU A 110 14.35 -2.11 -1.27
CA LEU A 110 13.35 -2.95 -1.94
C LEU A 110 13.61 -4.44 -1.66
N GLY A 111 14.87 -4.85 -1.59
CA GLY A 111 15.27 -6.19 -1.19
C GLY A 111 14.75 -6.56 0.20
N LEU A 112 14.91 -5.67 1.18
CA LEU A 112 14.38 -5.87 2.53
C LEU A 112 12.84 -5.91 2.56
N MET A 113 12.15 -5.11 1.73
CA MET A 113 10.69 -5.14 1.61
C MET A 113 10.15 -6.40 0.92
N SER A 114 10.95 -7.07 0.08
CA SER A 114 10.51 -8.31 -0.57
C SER A 114 10.22 -9.43 0.43
N VAL A 115 10.98 -9.50 1.53
CA VAL A 115 10.81 -10.53 2.57
C VAL A 115 9.39 -10.53 3.17
N PRO A 116 8.87 -9.42 3.73
CA PRO A 116 7.51 -9.40 4.25
C PRO A 116 6.45 -9.62 3.15
N MET A 117 6.70 -9.20 1.91
CA MET A 117 5.76 -9.46 0.80
C MET A 117 5.69 -10.94 0.42
N THR A 118 6.82 -11.65 0.41
CA THR A 118 6.85 -13.10 0.13
C THR A 118 6.32 -13.91 1.30
N VAL A 119 6.59 -13.50 2.53
CA VAL A 119 6.16 -14.19 3.76
C VAL A 119 4.67 -13.96 4.07
N GLY A 120 4.07 -12.87 3.60
CA GLY A 120 2.66 -12.55 3.80
C GLY A 120 1.67 -13.64 3.32
N PRO A 121 1.69 -14.03 2.04
CA PRO A 121 0.80 -15.08 1.50
C PRO A 121 0.87 -16.44 2.22
N PRO A 122 2.05 -17.03 2.50
CA PRO A 122 2.12 -18.31 3.21
C PRO A 122 1.66 -18.21 4.68
N ILE A 123 1.96 -17.11 5.39
CA ILE A 123 1.46 -16.92 6.77
C ILE A 123 -0.07 -16.80 6.79
N ALA A 124 -0.65 -16.04 5.85
CA ALA A 124 -2.10 -15.90 5.73
C ALA A 124 -2.77 -17.23 5.35
N GLY A 125 -2.13 -18.01 4.47
CA GLY A 125 -2.54 -19.36 4.10
C GLY A 125 -2.61 -20.29 5.32
N ASN A 126 -1.54 -20.37 6.12
CA ASN A 126 -1.48 -21.22 7.31
C ASN A 126 -2.57 -20.87 8.33
N ARG A 127 -2.92 -19.60 8.50
CA ARG A 127 -3.98 -19.17 9.43
C ARG A 127 -5.38 -19.49 8.93
N ASN A 128 -5.61 -19.49 7.61
CA ASN A 128 -6.90 -19.87 7.01
C ASN A 128 -7.12 -21.40 6.97
N THR A 129 -6.06 -22.20 6.89
CA THR A 129 -6.17 -23.67 6.93
C THR A 129 -6.60 -24.19 8.31
N LEU A 130 -6.20 -23.52 9.40
CA LEU A 130 -6.62 -23.84 10.77
C LEU A 130 -8.10 -23.52 11.08
N LYS A 131 -8.75 -22.64 10.31
CA LYS A 131 -10.21 -22.39 10.42
C LYS A 131 -11.05 -23.41 9.65
N ARG A 132 -10.42 -24.33 8.90
CA ARG A 132 -11.09 -25.32 8.05
C ARG A 132 -10.94 -26.76 8.56
N CYS A 133 -10.15 -26.98 9.63
CA CYS A 133 -10.26 -28.14 10.50
C CYS A 133 -11.17 -27.79 11.68
#